data_AF-A0A838Q673-F1
#
_entry.id   AF-A0A838Q673-F1
#
_cell.length_a   1.000
_cell.length_b   1.000
_cell.length_c   1.000
_cell.angle_alpha   90.00
_cell.angle_beta   90.00
_cell.angle_gamma   90.00
#
_symmetry.space_group_name_H-M   'P 1'
#
loop_
_entity.id
_entity.type
_entity.pdbx_description
1 polymer ?
#
loop_
_entity_poly.entity_id
_entity_poly.type
_entity_poly.pdbx_seq_one_letter_code
_entity_poly.pdbx_strand_id
1 'polypeptide(L)'
;MKRNLLAITATGALALGTIGAYAEEHGGCGHGGRGMHRMMMGNPVEHLTKELDLTPEQQATVGPIIDQAKPQLEAIHREAMEKTRGVMENCAAQIRPLLSPQQQTKFDAIKKAHEEMLSSMKKLREAKQQ
;
A
#
# COMPACT_ATOMS: atom_id res chain seq x y z
N MET A 1 -22.47 6.65 -48.28
CA MET A 1 -23.64 6.59 -47.37
C MET A 1 -23.18 6.92 -45.95
N LYS A 2 -23.75 8.00 -45.40
CA LYS A 2 -23.87 8.44 -43.99
C LYS A 2 -22.73 8.06 -43.01
N ARG A 3 -21.81 9.01 -42.78
CA ARG A 3 -20.86 9.01 -41.65
C ARG A 3 -21.52 9.72 -40.45
N ASN A 4 -21.76 9.02 -39.36
CA ASN A 4 -22.26 9.62 -38.12
C ASN A 4 -21.08 10.28 -37.36
N LEU A 5 -20.94 11.59 -37.50
CA LEU A 5 -20.07 12.44 -36.67
C LEU A 5 -20.80 12.71 -35.35
N LEU A 6 -20.37 12.06 -34.27
CA LEU A 6 -20.76 12.46 -32.92
C LEU A 6 -19.84 13.60 -32.49
N ALA A 7 -20.35 14.82 -32.61
CA ALA A 7 -19.78 16.02 -32.02
C ALA A 7 -20.03 15.98 -30.50
N ILE A 8 -18.98 15.78 -29.70
CA ILE A 8 -19.03 15.96 -28.25
C ILE A 8 -18.56 17.40 -27.98
N THR A 9 -19.53 18.28 -27.79
CA THR A 9 -19.32 19.66 -27.35
C THR A 9 -18.77 19.66 -25.93
N ALA A 10 -17.51 20.06 -25.77
CA ALA A 10 -16.89 20.35 -24.49
C ALA A 10 -17.37 21.72 -23.99
N THR A 11 -18.33 21.73 -23.07
CA THR A 11 -18.62 22.91 -22.25
C THR A 11 -19.00 22.50 -20.84
N GLY A 12 -18.18 22.90 -19.87
CA GLY A 12 -18.41 22.69 -18.46
C GLY A 12 -17.32 23.39 -17.64
N ALA A 13 -17.35 24.72 -17.66
CA ALA A 13 -16.53 25.54 -16.77
C ALA A 13 -16.94 25.28 -15.32
N LEU A 14 -16.00 24.82 -14.49
CA LEU A 14 -16.13 24.87 -13.04
C LEU A 14 -15.05 25.80 -12.49
N ALA A 15 -15.43 27.08 -12.38
CA ALA A 15 -14.79 28.00 -11.47
C ALA A 15 -15.33 27.72 -10.06
N LEU A 16 -14.51 27.08 -9.24
CA LEU A 16 -14.62 27.04 -7.77
C LEU A 16 -13.19 27.25 -7.29
N GLY A 17 -12.81 28.42 -6.77
CA GLY A 17 -13.34 28.94 -5.51
C GLY A 17 -12.29 28.62 -4.45
N THR A 18 -11.46 29.61 -4.11
CA THR A 18 -10.47 29.55 -3.04
C THR A 18 -11.14 29.24 -1.71
N ILE A 19 -11.03 28.00 -1.24
CA ILE A 19 -11.31 27.63 0.15
C ILE A 19 -10.25 26.61 0.57
N GLY A 20 -9.36 27.04 1.46
CA GLY A 20 -8.50 26.16 2.23
C GLY A 20 -9.36 25.26 3.14
N ALA A 21 -8.79 24.12 3.51
CA ALA A 21 -9.36 23.09 4.38
C ALA A 21 -10.31 22.08 3.69
N TYR A 22 -9.79 21.31 2.72
CA TYR A 22 -10.26 19.95 2.46
C TYR A 22 -9.07 19.06 2.06
N ALA A 23 -8.14 18.88 3.00
CA ALA A 23 -7.28 17.71 3.00
C ALA A 23 -7.97 16.65 3.87
N GLU A 24 -7.86 15.39 3.47
CA GLU A 24 -8.44 14.18 4.08
C GLU A 24 -9.84 13.77 3.60
N GLU A 25 -9.99 13.63 2.28
CA GLU A 25 -10.83 12.57 1.75
C GLU A 25 -10.00 11.27 1.68
N HIS A 26 -10.24 10.42 2.68
CA HIS A 26 -10.30 8.96 2.60
C HIS A 26 -9.67 8.29 1.36
N GLY A 27 -8.35 8.11 1.39
CA GLY A 27 -7.59 7.29 0.45
C GLY A 27 -6.77 6.21 1.15
N GLY A 28 -7.33 5.54 2.16
CA GLY A 28 -6.66 4.50 2.91
C GLY A 28 -7.35 3.14 2.78
N CYS A 29 -6.95 2.35 1.78
CA CYS A 29 -7.19 0.90 1.82
C CYS A 29 -6.33 0.32 2.95
N GLY A 30 -6.87 0.27 4.17
CA GLY A 30 -6.08 -0.20 5.32
C GLY A 30 -6.78 -0.30 6.66
N HIS A 31 -8.11 -0.39 6.72
CA HIS A 31 -8.80 -0.43 8.02
C HIS A 31 -8.91 -1.84 8.65
N GLY A 32 -8.41 -2.89 8.01
CA GLY A 32 -8.26 -4.24 8.59
C GLY A 32 -6.82 -4.64 8.93
N GLY A 33 -5.83 -3.84 8.51
CA GLY A 33 -4.41 -4.22 8.56
C GLY A 33 -3.70 -3.89 9.87
N ARG A 34 -4.27 -3.07 10.75
CA ARG A 34 -3.50 -2.51 11.89
C ARG A 34 -3.06 -3.58 12.91
N GLY A 35 -3.84 -4.65 13.08
CA GLY A 35 -3.50 -5.80 13.92
C GLY A 35 -2.41 -6.68 13.30
N MET A 36 -2.60 -7.11 12.05
CA MET A 36 -1.60 -7.95 11.35
C MET A 36 -0.30 -7.21 11.03
N HIS A 37 -0.38 -5.93 10.67
CA HIS A 37 0.79 -5.10 10.41
C HIS A 37 1.60 -4.85 11.70
N ARG A 38 0.93 -4.75 12.86
CA ARG A 38 1.62 -4.71 14.17
C ARG A 38 2.29 -6.04 14.52
N MET A 39 1.64 -7.17 14.21
CA MET A 39 2.20 -8.50 14.45
C MET A 39 3.39 -8.83 13.52
N MET A 40 3.41 -8.27 12.31
CA MET A 40 4.49 -8.47 11.34
C MET A 40 5.67 -7.49 11.52
N MET A 41 5.46 -6.37 12.22
CA MET A 41 6.47 -5.32 12.44
C MET A 41 6.98 -5.23 13.89
N GLY A 42 6.39 -6.00 14.82
CA GLY A 42 6.77 -6.09 16.24
C GLY A 42 7.09 -7.52 16.68
N ASN A 43 7.36 -7.73 17.98
CA ASN A 43 7.55 -9.08 18.52
C ASN A 43 6.17 -9.76 18.71
N PRO A 44 5.83 -10.79 17.93
CA PRO A 44 4.53 -11.46 18.01
C PRO A 44 4.32 -12.18 19.35
N VAL A 45 5.38 -12.63 20.02
CA VAL A 45 5.29 -13.24 21.36
C VAL A 45 4.85 -12.18 22.37
N GLU A 46 5.45 -10.99 22.36
CA GLU A 46 5.06 -9.90 23.29
C GLU A 46 3.61 -9.47 23.11
N HIS A 47 3.10 -9.50 21.86
CA HIS A 47 1.70 -9.21 21.61
C HIS A 47 0.80 -10.29 22.22
N LEU A 48 1.09 -11.57 21.98
CA LEU A 48 0.32 -12.68 22.56
C LEU A 48 0.40 -12.70 24.08
N THR A 49 1.57 -12.39 24.64
CA THR A 49 1.75 -12.25 26.08
C THR A 49 0.82 -11.22 26.69
N LYS A 50 0.71 -10.03 26.06
CA LYS A 50 -0.13 -8.94 26.57
C LYS A 50 -1.63 -9.21 26.43
N GLU A 51 -2.04 -9.88 25.35
CA GLU A 51 -3.45 -10.13 25.08
C GLU A 51 -4.00 -11.37 25.83
N LEU A 52 -3.12 -12.33 26.16
CA LEU A 52 -3.50 -13.60 26.77
C LEU A 52 -2.91 -13.81 28.18
N ASP A 53 -2.23 -12.79 28.72
CA ASP A 53 -1.54 -12.83 30.02
C ASP A 53 -0.62 -14.05 30.18
N LEU A 54 0.21 -14.33 29.16
CA LEU A 54 1.03 -15.55 29.12
C LEU A 54 2.06 -15.58 30.26
N THR A 55 2.15 -16.70 30.99
CA THR A 55 3.19 -16.92 32.01
C THR A 55 4.58 -17.05 31.37
N PRO A 56 5.68 -16.87 32.12
CA PRO A 56 7.03 -17.04 31.60
C PRO A 56 7.26 -18.42 30.94
N GLU A 57 6.68 -19.47 31.50
CA GLU A 57 6.77 -20.84 30.97
C GLU A 57 6.01 -20.99 29.64
N GLN A 58 4.84 -20.35 29.52
CA GLN A 58 4.07 -20.33 28.28
C GLN A 58 4.80 -19.54 27.19
N GLN A 59 5.40 -18.39 27.53
CA GLN A 59 6.19 -17.59 26.59
C GLN A 59 7.39 -18.37 26.07
N ALA A 60 8.11 -19.08 26.95
CA ALA A 60 9.23 -19.94 26.56
C ALA A 60 8.82 -21.07 25.60
N THR A 61 7.56 -21.52 25.67
CA THR A 61 7.01 -22.54 24.78
C THR A 61 6.52 -21.95 23.45
N VAL A 62 5.89 -20.78 23.47
CA VAL A 62 5.32 -20.12 22.28
C VAL A 62 6.40 -19.53 21.37
N GLY A 63 7.49 -19.00 21.93
CA GLY A 63 8.57 -18.37 21.16
C GLY A 63 9.09 -19.22 20.00
N PRO A 64 9.57 -20.46 20.25
CA PRO A 64 10.07 -21.34 19.20
C PRO A 64 9.03 -21.67 18.10
N ILE A 65 7.75 -21.80 18.46
CA ILE A 65 6.67 -22.07 17.50
C ILE A 65 6.55 -20.92 16.50
N ILE A 66 6.62 -19.68 17.00
CA ILE A 66 6.56 -18.51 16.12
C ILE A 66 7.84 -18.36 15.30
N ASP A 67 9.01 -18.61 15.89
CA ASP A 67 10.29 -18.55 15.18
C ASP A 67 10.34 -19.53 14.01
N GLN A 68 9.77 -20.73 14.18
CA GLN A 68 9.64 -21.71 13.09
C GLN A 68 8.70 -21.23 11.97
N ALA A 69 7.66 -20.46 12.30
CA ALA A 69 6.69 -19.95 11.32
C ALA A 69 7.19 -18.71 10.56
N LYS A 70 8.06 -17.89 11.16
CA LYS A 70 8.60 -16.65 10.57
C LYS A 70 9.07 -16.80 9.11
N PRO A 71 9.97 -17.75 8.75
CA PRO A 71 10.47 -17.85 7.37
C PRO A 71 9.38 -18.16 6.35
N GLN A 72 8.35 -18.93 6.73
CA GLN A 72 7.22 -19.26 5.85
C GLN A 72 6.35 -18.02 5.59
N LEU A 73 6.06 -17.26 6.65
CA LEU A 73 5.30 -16.01 6.55
C LEU A 73 6.06 -14.97 5.73
N GLU A 74 7.37 -14.86 5.90
CA GLU A 74 8.19 -13.97 5.06
C GLU A 74 8.16 -14.37 3.58
N ALA A 75 8.21 -15.66 3.28
CA ALA A 75 8.12 -16.15 1.90
C ALA A 75 6.76 -15.80 1.27
N ILE A 76 5.66 -16.08 1.98
CA ILE A 76 4.30 -15.72 1.55
C ILE A 76 4.18 -14.21 1.35
N HIS A 77 4.70 -13.42 2.28
CA HIS A 77 4.67 -11.96 2.17
C HIS A 77 5.41 -11.46 0.93
N ARG A 78 6.63 -11.96 0.66
CA ARG A 78 7.39 -11.62 -0.53
C ARG A 78 6.64 -11.95 -1.81
N GLU A 79 6.09 -13.16 -1.91
CA GLU A 79 5.32 -13.59 -3.08
C GLU A 79 4.07 -12.73 -3.29
N ALA A 80 3.31 -12.46 -2.23
CA ALA A 80 2.11 -11.64 -2.29
C ALA A 80 2.42 -10.19 -2.70
N MET A 81 3.52 -9.63 -2.21
CA MET A 81 3.98 -8.28 -2.58
C MET A 81 4.31 -8.18 -4.07
N GLU A 82 5.04 -9.15 -4.62
CA GLU A 82 5.38 -9.16 -6.06
C GLU A 82 4.14 -9.30 -6.94
N LYS A 83 3.20 -10.19 -6.58
CA LYS A 83 1.93 -10.32 -7.30
C LYS A 83 1.11 -9.03 -7.25
N THR A 84 1.04 -8.42 -6.08
CA THR A 84 0.32 -7.15 -5.88
C THR A 84 0.92 -6.04 -6.74
N ARG A 85 2.27 -5.95 -6.78
CA ARG A 85 2.97 -4.99 -7.63
C ARG A 85 2.57 -5.14 -9.10
N GLY A 86 2.60 -6.35 -9.63
CA GLY A 86 2.21 -6.60 -11.02
C GLY A 86 0.76 -6.21 -11.33
N VAL A 87 -0.18 -6.50 -10.42
CA VAL A 87 -1.59 -6.08 -10.56
C VAL A 87 -1.71 -4.55 -10.56
N MET A 88 -1.01 -3.86 -9.67
CA MET A 88 -1.03 -2.41 -9.57
C MET A 88 -0.39 -1.74 -10.80
N GLU A 89 0.71 -2.28 -11.32
CA GLU A 89 1.34 -1.80 -12.55
C GLU A 89 0.40 -1.94 -13.77
N ASN A 90 -0.28 -3.08 -13.89
CA ASN A 90 -1.28 -3.29 -14.94
C ASN A 90 -2.47 -2.33 -14.81
N CYS A 91 -2.99 -2.14 -13.59
CA CYS A 91 -4.05 -1.18 -13.32
C CYS A 91 -3.64 0.25 -13.72
N ALA A 92 -2.42 0.66 -13.34
CA ALA A 92 -1.87 1.96 -13.70
C ALA A 92 -1.73 2.14 -15.22
N ALA A 93 -1.32 1.10 -15.94
CA ALA A 93 -1.21 1.12 -17.41
C ALA A 93 -2.58 1.31 -18.09
N GLN A 94 -3.64 0.74 -17.53
CA GLN A 94 -5.01 0.90 -18.05
C GLN A 94 -5.62 2.26 -17.70
N ILE A 95 -5.33 2.81 -16.52
CA ILE A 95 -5.83 4.13 -16.09
C ILE A 95 -5.16 5.26 -16.86
N ARG A 96 -3.84 5.22 -17.05
CA ARG A 96 -3.06 6.32 -17.63
C ARG A 96 -3.62 6.88 -18.95
N PRO A 97 -4.01 6.07 -19.97
CA PRO A 97 -4.55 6.61 -21.23
C PRO A 97 -5.91 7.29 -21.09
N LEU A 98 -6.64 7.05 -20.00
CA LEU A 98 -7.94 7.70 -19.72
C LEU A 98 -7.78 9.10 -19.11
N LEU A 99 -6.56 9.49 -18.75
CA LEU A 99 -6.26 10.74 -18.10
C LEU A 99 -5.90 11.83 -19.12
N SER A 100 -6.28 13.07 -18.81
CA SER A 100 -5.80 14.24 -19.56
C SER A 100 -4.29 14.41 -19.42
N PRO A 101 -3.62 15.17 -20.31
CA PRO A 101 -2.16 15.36 -20.22
C PRO A 101 -1.69 15.89 -18.85
N GLN A 102 -2.42 16.83 -18.25
CA GLN A 102 -2.09 17.35 -16.92
C GLN A 102 -2.26 16.29 -15.82
N GLN A 103 -3.31 15.47 -15.90
CA GLN A 103 -3.55 14.38 -14.96
C GLN A 103 -2.50 13.27 -15.10
N GLN A 104 -2.04 12.96 -16.32
CA GLN A 104 -0.95 12.01 -16.55
C GLN A 104 0.33 12.45 -15.85
N THR A 105 0.73 13.72 -15.98
CA THR A 105 1.91 14.26 -15.28
C THR A 105 1.79 14.10 -13.77
N LYS A 106 0.63 14.41 -13.19
CA LYS A 106 0.40 14.23 -11.74
C LYS A 106 0.43 12.76 -11.34
N PHE A 107 -0.19 11.89 -12.14
CA PHE A 107 -0.23 10.44 -11.90
C PHE A 107 1.16 9.81 -11.93
N ASP A 108 1.98 10.15 -12.93
CA ASP A 108 3.35 9.66 -13.06
C ASP A 108 4.22 10.15 -11.89
N ALA A 109 4.03 11.38 -11.40
CA ALA A 109 4.71 11.89 -10.22
C ALA A 109 4.34 11.13 -8.94
N ILE A 110 3.04 10.82 -8.74
CA ILE A 110 2.57 10.01 -7.61
C ILE A 110 3.19 8.62 -7.64
N LYS A 111 3.20 7.97 -8.82
CA LYS A 111 3.83 6.65 -8.98
C LYS A 111 5.31 6.67 -8.61
N LYS A 112 6.05 7.65 -9.15
CA LYS A 112 7.49 7.80 -8.88
C LYS A 112 7.77 8.02 -7.38
N ALA A 113 7.01 8.90 -6.73
CA ALA A 113 7.16 9.14 -5.29
C ALA A 113 6.93 7.86 -4.47
N HIS A 114 5.95 7.05 -4.86
CA HIS A 114 5.68 5.77 -4.21
C HIS A 114 6.84 4.77 -4.38
N GLU A 115 7.40 4.64 -5.59
CA GLU A 115 8.55 3.78 -5.87
C GLU A 115 9.80 4.20 -5.08
N GLU A 116 10.06 5.51 -5.00
CA GLU A 116 11.17 6.08 -4.23
C GLU A 116 11.00 5.80 -2.73
N MET A 117 9.79 5.98 -2.18
CA MET A 117 9.47 5.63 -0.80
C MET A 117 9.72 4.14 -0.52
N LEU A 118 9.26 3.23 -1.39
CA LEU A 118 9.51 1.80 -1.22
C LEU A 118 11.00 1.46 -1.25
N SER A 119 11.74 2.04 -2.20
CA SER A 119 13.18 1.80 -2.33
C SER A 119 13.98 2.31 -1.13
N SER A 120 13.62 3.48 -0.61
CA SER A 120 14.26 4.07 0.58
C SER A 120 13.96 3.27 1.84
N MET A 121 12.72 2.82 2.03
CA MET A 121 12.34 1.93 3.14
C MET A 121 13.13 0.62 3.10
N LYS A 122 13.31 0.04 1.91
CA LYS A 122 14.12 -1.18 1.72
C LYS A 122 15.57 -0.94 2.15
N LYS A 123 16.21 0.14 1.67
CA LYS A 123 17.58 0.52 2.06
C LYS A 123 17.72 0.73 3.57
N LEU A 124 16.75 1.40 4.19
CA LEU A 124 16.75 1.62 5.65
C LEU A 124 16.66 0.29 6.41
N ARG A 125 15.84 -0.65 5.94
CA ARG A 125 15.73 -1.98 6.56
C ARG A 125 17.04 -2.77 6.45
N GLU A 126 17.68 -2.74 5.28
CA GLU A 126 18.98 -3.40 5.07
C GLU A 126 20.07 -2.78 5.95
N ALA A 127 20.11 -1.44 6.05
CA ALA A 127 21.09 -0.75 6.90
C ALA A 127 20.91 -1.02 8.40
N LYS A 128 19.68 -1.29 8.87
CA LYS A 128 19.41 -1.67 10.27
C LYS A 128 19.75 -3.13 10.58
N GLN A 129 19.99 -3.95 9.57
CA GLN A 129 20.31 -5.37 9.72
C GLN A 129 21.82 -5.65 9.65
N GLN A 130 22.64 -4.64 9.34
CA GLN A 130 24.11 -4.66 9.37
C GLN A 130 24.62 -4.12 10.71
#